data_AF-A0A7K2M9T6-F1
#
_entry.id   AF-A0A7K2M9T6-F1
#
_cell.length_a   1.000
_cell.length_b   1.000
_cell.length_c   1.000
_cell.angle_alpha   90.00
_cell.angle_beta   90.00
_cell.angle_gamma   90.00
#
_symmetry.space_group_name_H-M   'P 1'
#
loop_
_entity.id
_entity.type
_entity.pdbx_description
1 polymer ?
#
loop_
_entity_poly.entity_id
_entity_poly.type
_entity_poly.pdbx_seq_one_letter_code
_entity_poly.pdbx_strand_id
1 'polypeptide(L)'
;MLAEVAAHTGDLPGAAESFQRAAAEYVAAGLPWFAVEYEARLAALAHHLGDAAWAERALRAALEHGDTVLEAPGRARLHLQLAEVLGGLGRPAEAAEHALEAAH
;
A
#
# COMPACT_ATOMS: atom_id res chain seq x y z
N MET A 1 -2.92 -16.10 3.57
CA MET A 1 -3.84 -16.98 4.33
C MET A 1 -4.16 -16.48 5.74
N LEU A 2 -3.23 -16.42 6.72
CA LEU A 2 -3.59 -15.97 8.09
C LEU A 2 -4.12 -14.53 8.15
N ALA A 3 -3.52 -13.61 7.40
CA ALA A 3 -3.98 -12.22 7.32
C ALA A 3 -5.39 -12.08 6.71
N GLU A 4 -5.71 -12.89 5.69
CA GLU A 4 -7.04 -12.91 5.05
C GLU A 4 -8.09 -13.50 5.98
N VAL A 5 -7.73 -14.54 6.74
CA VAL A 5 -8.59 -15.10 7.78
C VAL A 5 -8.83 -14.09 8.90
N ALA A 6 -7.79 -13.40 9.39
CA ALA A 6 -7.92 -12.37 10.41
C ALA A 6 -8.82 -11.20 9.96
N ALA A 7 -8.66 -10.74 8.72
CA ALA A 7 -9.54 -9.73 8.12
C ALA A 7 -10.99 -10.22 8.02
N HIS A 8 -11.21 -11.49 7.67
CA HIS A 8 -12.55 -12.09 7.63
C HIS A 8 -13.16 -12.33 9.02
N THR A 9 -12.34 -12.53 10.06
CA THR A 9 -12.80 -12.68 11.45
C THR A 9 -12.90 -11.36 12.21
N GLY A 10 -12.60 -10.23 11.56
CA GLY A 10 -12.69 -8.88 12.14
C GLY A 10 -11.46 -8.42 12.94
N ASP A 11 -10.38 -9.21 12.96
CA ASP A 11 -9.09 -8.82 13.54
C ASP A 11 -8.25 -8.06 12.51
N LEU A 12 -8.69 -6.83 12.24
CA LEU A 12 -8.02 -5.93 11.30
C LEU A 12 -6.58 -5.56 11.76
N PRO A 13 -6.29 -5.32 13.06
CA PRO A 13 -4.91 -5.12 13.51
C PRO A 13 -4.01 -6.33 13.30
N GLY A 14 -4.46 -7.54 13.64
CA GLY A 14 -3.68 -8.77 13.43
C GLY A 14 -3.45 -9.09 11.94
N ALA A 15 -4.42 -8.76 11.09
CA ALA A 15 -4.26 -8.83 9.64
C ALA A 15 -3.18 -7.86 9.13
N ALA A 16 -3.15 -6.63 9.66
CA ALA A 16 -2.17 -5.61 9.28
C ALA A 16 -0.75 -6.02 9.68
N GLU A 17 -0.56 -6.51 10.91
CA GLU A 17 0.74 -7.02 11.38
C GLU A 17 1.22 -8.20 10.51
N SER A 18 0.32 -9.12 10.17
CA SER A 18 0.64 -10.26 9.33
C SER A 18 1.07 -9.84 7.92
N PHE A 19 0.40 -8.86 7.31
CA PHE A 19 0.78 -8.33 6.00
C PHE A 19 2.11 -7.58 6.05
N GLN A 20 2.35 -6.79 7.09
CA GLN A 20 3.63 -6.10 7.28
C GLN A 20 4.78 -7.10 7.43
N ARG A 21 4.59 -8.18 8.21
CA ARG A 21 5.62 -9.20 8.38
C ARG A 21 5.93 -9.92 7.07
N ALA A 22 4.90 -10.29 6.31
CA ALA A 22 5.08 -10.93 5.01
C ALA A 22 5.86 -10.03 4.04
N ALA A 23 5.50 -8.75 3.92
CA ALA A 23 6.23 -7.79 3.10
C ALA A 23 7.71 -7.70 3.50
N ALA A 24 7.99 -7.58 4.81
CA ALA A 24 9.36 -7.52 5.32
C ALA A 24 10.15 -8.81 5.04
N GLU A 25 9.54 -9.99 5.15
CA GLU A 25 10.16 -11.27 4.83
C GLU A 25 10.55 -11.37 3.34
N TYR A 26 9.69 -10.91 2.42
CA TYR A 26 10.00 -10.89 0.98
C TYR A 26 11.12 -9.91 0.63
N VAL A 27 11.12 -8.71 1.23
CA VAL A 27 12.19 -7.73 1.05
C VAL A 27 13.53 -8.30 1.57
N ALA A 28 13.53 -8.90 2.77
CA ALA A 28 14.72 -9.52 3.35
C ALA A 28 15.24 -10.71 2.52
N ALA A 29 14.34 -11.42 1.82
CA ALA A 29 14.70 -12.49 0.89
C ALA A 29 15.22 -11.99 -0.47
N GLY A 30 15.30 -10.67 -0.70
CA GLY A 30 15.74 -10.09 -1.98
C GLY A 30 14.68 -10.20 -3.08
N LEU A 31 13.42 -10.35 -2.72
CA LEU A 31 12.28 -10.51 -3.61
C LEU A 31 11.26 -9.36 -3.43
N PRO A 32 11.67 -8.08 -3.52
CA PRO A 32 10.82 -6.94 -3.15
C PRO A 32 9.54 -6.85 -3.99
N TRP A 33 9.54 -7.33 -5.23
CA TRP A 33 8.34 -7.34 -6.08
C TRP A 33 7.19 -8.19 -5.52
N PHE A 34 7.48 -9.20 -4.70
CA PHE A 34 6.44 -9.97 -4.01
C PHE A 34 5.85 -9.20 -2.81
N ALA A 35 6.58 -8.23 -2.24
CA ALA A 35 6.11 -7.42 -1.11
C ALA A 35 4.99 -6.45 -1.53
N VAL A 36 5.00 -5.99 -2.80
CA VAL A 36 4.06 -5.01 -3.35
C VAL A 36 2.59 -5.38 -3.12
N GLU A 37 2.23 -6.66 -3.31
CA GLU A 37 0.85 -7.11 -3.09
C GLU A 37 0.43 -6.97 -1.62
N TYR A 38 1.33 -7.33 -0.69
CA TYR A 38 1.06 -7.26 0.74
C TYR A 38 1.01 -5.82 1.23
N GLU A 39 1.83 -4.95 0.67
CA GLU A 39 1.84 -3.51 0.98
C GLU A 39 0.59 -2.81 0.45
N ALA A 40 0.12 -3.15 -0.76
CA ALA A 40 -1.14 -2.65 -1.28
C ALA A 40 -2.35 -3.10 -0.43
N ARG A 41 -2.35 -4.35 0.05
CA ARG A 41 -3.39 -4.87 0.96
C ARG A 41 -3.32 -4.20 2.34
N LEU A 42 -2.12 -3.99 2.86
CA LEU A 42 -1.89 -3.27 4.11
C LEU A 42 -2.40 -1.83 4.01
N ALA A 43 -2.15 -1.15 2.89
CA ALA A 43 -2.63 0.20 2.66
C ALA A 43 -4.17 0.29 2.67
N ALA A 44 -4.85 -0.63 2.00
CA ALA A 44 -6.31 -0.69 2.00
C ALA A 44 -6.87 -0.92 3.41
N LEU A 45 -6.23 -1.81 4.17
CA LEU A 45 -6.62 -2.12 5.55
C LEU A 45 -6.41 -0.94 6.50
N ALA A 46 -5.25 -0.27 6.41
CA ALA A 46 -4.94 0.93 7.18
C ALA A 46 -5.92 2.07 6.88
N HIS A 47 -6.28 2.25 5.61
CA HIS A 47 -7.29 3.22 5.21
C HIS A 47 -8.66 2.89 5.81
N HIS A 48 -9.10 1.62 5.79
CA HIS A 48 -10.35 1.20 6.45
C HIS A 48 -10.33 1.39 7.97
N LEU A 49 -9.17 1.32 8.61
CA LEU A 49 -8.98 1.60 10.02
C LEU A 49 -8.90 3.10 10.35
N GLY A 50 -8.92 3.98 9.35
CA GLY A 50 -8.75 5.43 9.52
C GLY A 50 -7.31 5.85 9.79
N ASP A 51 -6.33 4.95 9.65
CA ASP A 51 -4.91 5.27 9.79
C ASP A 51 -4.32 5.67 8.43
N ALA A 52 -4.60 6.91 8.04
CA ALA A 52 -4.12 7.48 6.78
C ALA A 52 -2.59 7.55 6.71
N ALA A 53 -1.89 7.76 7.84
CA ALA A 53 -0.44 7.80 7.87
C ALA A 53 0.20 6.43 7.61
N TRP A 54 -0.43 5.35 8.08
CA TRP A 54 0.03 4.01 7.76
C TRP A 54 -0.32 3.59 6.32
N ALA A 55 -1.50 3.98 5.84
CA ALA A 55 -1.86 3.77 4.43
C ALA A 55 -0.85 4.43 3.48
N GLU A 56 -0.45 5.68 3.77
CA GLU A 56 0.56 6.40 3.00
C GLU A 56 1.89 5.64 2.96
N ARG A 57 2.41 5.22 4.13
CA ARG A 57 3.69 4.50 4.22
C ARG A 57 3.67 3.20 3.42
N ALA A 58 2.58 2.45 3.49
CA ALA A 58 2.43 1.20 2.76
C ALA A 58 2.37 1.42 1.24
N LEU A 59 1.66 2.45 0.77
CA LEU A 59 1.59 2.79 -0.66
C LEU A 59 2.95 3.24 -1.23
N ARG A 60 3.72 4.02 -0.46
CA ARG A 60 5.08 4.43 -0.86
C ARG A 60 6.01 3.21 -0.96
N ALA A 61 5.95 2.29 0.00
CA ALA A 61 6.73 1.06 -0.04
C ALA A 61 6.36 0.21 -1.27
N ALA A 62 5.06 0.07 -1.56
CA ALA A 62 4.59 -0.66 -2.73
C ALA A 62 5.10 -0.07 -4.06
N LEU A 63 5.16 1.26 -4.17
CA LEU A 63 5.72 1.95 -5.33
C LEU A 63 7.24 1.73 -5.44
N GLU A 64 7.97 1.84 -4.33
CA GLU A 64 9.42 1.64 -4.28
C GLU A 64 9.81 0.20 -4.65
N HIS A 65 9.16 -0.79 -4.04
CA HIS A 65 9.44 -2.20 -4.29
C HIS A 65 8.94 -2.69 -5.66
N GLY A 66 7.98 -1.96 -6.25
CA GLY A 66 7.39 -2.25 -7.54
C GLY A 66 8.02 -1.52 -8.73
N ASP A 67 8.99 -0.62 -8.51
CA ASP A 67 9.40 0.38 -9.50
C ASP A 67 9.88 -0.20 -10.84
N THR A 68 10.51 -1.38 -10.85
CA THR A 68 11.03 -2.00 -12.09
C THR A 68 10.16 -3.10 -12.66
N VAL A 69 9.08 -3.47 -11.96
CA VAL A 69 8.30 -4.69 -12.22
C VAL A 69 6.82 -4.43 -12.41
N LEU A 70 6.29 -3.33 -11.86
CA LEU A 70 4.89 -2.99 -11.97
C LEU A 70 4.55 -2.54 -13.39
N GLU A 71 3.55 -3.21 -13.96
CA GLU A 71 2.89 -2.75 -15.18
C GLU A 71 2.23 -1.39 -14.94
N ALA A 72 2.10 -0.60 -16.01
CA ALA A 72 1.54 0.75 -15.96
C ALA A 72 0.18 0.84 -15.22
N PRO A 73 -0.80 -0.07 -15.42
CA PRO A 73 -2.08 0.01 -14.70
C PRO A 73 -1.93 -0.20 -13.19
N GLY A 74 -1.01 -1.08 -12.77
CA GLY A 74 -0.75 -1.35 -11.35
C GLY A 74 -0.11 -0.14 -10.66
N ARG A 75 0.89 0.46 -11.33
CA ARG A 75 1.54 1.69 -10.85
C ARG A 75 0.57 2.87 -10.75
N ALA A 76 -0.24 3.08 -11.80
CA ALA A 76 -1.24 4.14 -11.82
C ALA A 76 -2.25 3.99 -10.67
N ARG A 77 -2.71 2.76 -10.40
CA ARG A 77 -3.62 2.50 -9.28
C ARG A 77 -2.99 2.88 -7.92
N LEU A 78 -1.74 2.50 -7.67
CA LEU A 78 -1.05 2.84 -6.42
C LEU A 78 -0.90 4.35 -6.26
N HIS A 79 -0.58 5.08 -7.34
CA HIS A 79 -0.52 6.53 -7.33
C HIS A 79 -1.88 7.19 -7.04
N LEU A 80 -2.99 6.71 -7.61
CA LEU A 80 -4.33 7.23 -7.29
C LEU A 80 -4.70 7.02 -5.82
N GLN A 81 -4.41 5.84 -5.28
CA GLN A 81 -4.66 5.56 -3.86
C GLN A 81 -3.82 6.46 -2.96
N LEU A 82 -2.56 6.73 -3.32
CA LEU A 82 -1.69 7.62 -2.57
C LEU A 82 -2.19 9.07 -2.63
N ALA A 83 -2.65 9.52 -3.80
CA ALA A 83 -3.26 10.83 -3.95
C ALA A 83 -4.49 11.01 -3.05
N GLU A 84 -5.37 10.02 -2.98
CA GLU A 84 -6.55 10.05 -2.10
C GLU A 84 -6.15 10.17 -0.61
N VAL A 85 -5.21 9.34 -0.16
CA VAL A 85 -4.71 9.38 1.22
C VAL A 85 -4.08 10.73 1.56
N LEU A 86 -3.24 11.27 0.67
CA LEU A 86 -2.60 12.58 0.85
C LEU A 86 -3.61 13.72 0.87
N GLY A 87 -4.66 13.64 0.05
CA GLY A 87 -5.79 14.57 0.10
C GLY A 87 -6.48 14.57 1.46
N GLY A 88 -6.75 13.38 2.01
CA GLY A 88 -7.32 13.21 3.36
C GLY A 88 -6.40 13.72 4.49
N LEU A 89 -5.08 13.68 4.28
CA LEU A 89 -4.08 14.23 5.20
C LEU A 89 -3.85 15.74 5.06
N GLY A 90 -4.57 16.43 4.17
CA GLY A 90 -4.42 17.87 3.96
C GLY A 90 -3.16 18.25 3.17
N ARG A 91 -2.64 17.36 2.33
CA ARG A 91 -1.48 17.58 1.43
C ARG A 91 -1.92 17.61 -0.05
N PRO A 92 -2.76 18.57 -0.46
CA PRO A 92 -3.38 18.56 -1.80
C PRO A 92 -2.39 18.75 -2.95
N ALA A 93 -1.27 19.45 -2.73
CA ALA A 93 -0.26 19.65 -3.77
C ALA A 93 0.40 18.31 -4.18
N GLU A 94 0.86 17.55 -3.19
CA GLU A 94 1.48 16.24 -3.41
C GLU A 94 0.45 15.20 -3.89
N ALA A 95 -0.80 15.31 -3.43
CA ALA A 95 -1.89 14.51 -3.98
C ALA A 95 -2.08 14.76 -5.48
N ALA A 96 -2.02 16.02 -5.93
CA ALA A 96 -2.14 16.36 -7.34
C ALA A 96 -0.96 15.81 -8.17
N GLU A 97 0.26 15.85 -7.64
CA GLU A 97 1.44 15.24 -8.27
C GLU A 97 1.22 13.75 -8.51
N HIS A 98 0.81 12.99 -7.49
CA HIS A 98 0.53 11.57 -7.65
C HIS A 98 -0.67 11.29 -8.57
N ALA A 99 -1.71 12.13 -8.57
CA ALA A 99 -2.81 11.98 -9.53
C ALA A 99 -2.36 12.18 -10.98
N LEU A 100 -1.35 13.04 -11.22
CA LEU A 100 -0.74 13.22 -12.54
C LEU A 100 0.12 12.02 -12.94
N GLU A 101 0.94 11.50 -12.02
CA GLU A 101 1.72 10.28 -12.25
C GLU A 101 0.83 9.08 -12.60
N ALA A 102 -0.38 9.03 -12.06
CA ALA A 102 -1.35 7.99 -12.41
C ALA A 102 -1.99 8.14 -13.80
N ALA A 103 -1.94 9.34 -14.38
CA ALA A 103 -2.56 9.64 -15.67
C ALA A 103 -1.58 9.51 -16.86
N HIS A 104 -0.31 9.22 -16.60
CA HIS A 104 0.76 9.04 -17.59
C HIS A 104 1.06 7.57 -17.84
#